data_AF-A0AAF1AH96-F1
#
_entry.id   AF-A0AAF1AH96-F1
#
_cell.length_a   1.000
_cell.length_b   1.000
_cell.length_c   1.000
_cell.angle_alpha   90.00
_cell.angle_beta   90.00
_cell.angle_gamma   90.00
#
_symmetry.space_group_name_H-M   'P 1'
#
loop_
_entity.id
_entity.type
_entity.pdbx_description
1 polymer ?
#
loop_
_entity_poly.entity_id
_entity_poly.type
_entity_poly.pdbx_seq_one_letter_code
_entity_poly.pdbx_strand_id
1 'polypeptide(L)'
;MTNAFVTVTDARRAAALIAHYSVANVEGCNLILKEANDEQRVTNLIQAILDVYQTIVPLLHTELGVTAIRGCIATLAMREEEER
;
A
#
# COMPACT_ATOMS: atom_id res chain seq x y z
N MET A 1 -24.17 -13.37 6.64
CA MET A 1 -23.16 -12.31 6.45
C MET A 1 -22.66 -12.45 5.02
N THR A 2 -23.27 -11.72 4.08
CA THR A 2 -22.93 -11.77 2.66
C THR A 2 -21.54 -11.19 2.47
N ASN A 3 -20.58 -12.01 2.06
CA ASN A 3 -19.24 -11.57 1.69
C ASN A 3 -19.38 -10.71 0.43
N ALA A 4 -19.60 -9.40 0.60
CA ALA A 4 -19.67 -8.47 -0.52
C ALA A 4 -18.32 -8.51 -1.23
N PHE A 5 -18.31 -8.56 -2.57
CA PHE A 5 -17.07 -8.56 -3.33
C PHE A 5 -16.24 -7.29 -3.05
N VAL A 6 -14.91 -7.41 -3.16
CA VAL A 6 -14.00 -6.27 -3.16
C VAL A 6 -14.36 -5.35 -4.32
N THR A 7 -14.47 -4.05 -4.04
CA THR A 7 -14.80 -3.02 -5.03
C THR A 7 -13.57 -2.18 -5.35
N VAL A 8 -13.67 -1.38 -6.41
CA VAL A 8 -12.64 -0.39 -6.76
C VAL A 8 -12.41 0.61 -5.61
N THR A 9 -13.46 0.96 -4.86
CA THR A 9 -13.32 1.84 -3.69
C THR A 9 -12.46 1.21 -2.60
N ASP A 10 -12.63 -0.07 -2.32
CA ASP A 10 -11.81 -0.79 -1.34
C ASP A 10 -10.34 -0.86 -1.80
N ALA A 11 -10.10 -1.10 -3.10
CA ALA A 11 -8.75 -1.09 -3.67
C ALA A 11 -8.08 0.29 -3.56
N ARG A 12 -8.83 1.39 -3.81
CA ARG A 12 -8.32 2.75 -3.64
C ARG A 12 -7.98 3.06 -2.19
N ARG A 13 -8.82 2.63 -1.25
CA ARG A 13 -8.55 2.76 0.19
C ARG A 13 -7.33 1.95 0.63
N ALA A 14 -7.18 0.72 0.13
CA ALA A 14 -6.00 -0.10 0.40
C ALA A 14 -4.71 0.59 -0.09
N ALA A 15 -4.70 1.10 -1.33
CA ALA A 15 -3.57 1.83 -1.87
C ALA A 15 -3.25 3.10 -1.06
N ALA A 16 -4.27 3.89 -0.69
CA ALA A 16 -4.11 5.08 0.13
C ALA A 16 -3.58 4.75 1.53
N LEU A 17 -4.08 3.69 2.17
CA LEU A 17 -3.63 3.25 3.48
C LEU A 17 -2.15 2.82 3.45
N ILE A 18 -1.74 2.04 2.44
CA ILE A 18 -0.35 1.64 2.25
C ILE A 18 0.55 2.88 2.06
N ALA A 19 0.10 3.85 1.25
CA ALA A 19 0.84 5.08 1.03
C ALA A 19 1.01 5.90 2.33
N HIS A 20 -0.06 6.12 3.10
CA HIS A 20 0.01 6.81 4.38
C HIS A 20 0.91 6.08 5.39
N TYR A 21 0.80 4.75 5.44
CA TYR A 21 1.64 3.93 6.31
C TYR A 21 3.13 4.06 5.95
N SER A 22 3.47 4.10 4.65
CA SER A 22 4.86 4.19 4.18
C SER A 22 5.61 5.45 4.63
N VAL A 23 4.88 6.51 4.96
CA VAL A 23 5.43 7.80 5.44
C VAL A 23 5.06 8.08 6.90
N ALA A 24 4.68 7.05 7.66
CA ALA A 24 4.25 7.16 9.06
C ALA A 24 3.13 8.20 9.32
N ASN A 25 2.27 8.45 8.32
CA ASN A 25 1.14 9.37 8.44
C ASN A 25 -0.04 8.70 9.17
N VAL A 26 0.00 8.72 10.51
CA VAL A 26 -1.01 8.12 11.40
C VAL A 26 -2.40 8.71 11.18
N GLU A 27 -2.50 10.02 10.95
CA GLU A 27 -3.78 10.70 10.73
C GLU A 27 -4.45 10.20 9.43
N GLY A 28 -3.68 10.10 8.35
CA GLY A 28 -4.16 9.54 7.09
C GLY A 28 -4.59 8.08 7.22
N CYS A 29 -3.83 7.26 7.95
CA CYS A 29 -4.23 5.88 8.24
C CYS A 29 -5.58 5.82 8.99
N ASN A 30 -5.73 6.62 10.04
CA ASN A 30 -6.96 6.65 10.83
C ASN A 30 -8.17 7.13 10.02
N LEU A 31 -7.98 8.09 9.11
CA LEU A 31 -9.04 8.54 8.21
C LEU A 31 -9.57 7.40 7.35
N ILE A 32 -8.68 6.66 6.69
CA ILE A 32 -9.08 5.53 5.82
C ILE A 32 -9.74 4.40 6.62
N LEU A 33 -9.20 4.07 7.81
CA LEU A 33 -9.79 3.07 8.68
C LEU A 33 -11.19 3.48 9.16
N LYS A 34 -11.38 4.75 9.50
CA LYS A 34 -12.66 5.30 9.90
C LYS A 34 -13.68 5.24 8.76
N GLU A 35 -13.32 5.68 7.55
CA GLU A 35 -14.21 5.60 6.38
C GLU A 35 -14.67 4.17 6.10
N ALA A 36 -13.75 3.20 6.13
CA ALA A 36 -14.08 1.80 5.91
C ALA A 36 -14.98 1.24 7.04
N ASN A 37 -14.79 1.70 8.27
CA ASN A 37 -15.63 1.32 9.40
C ASN A 37 -17.04 1.91 9.31
N ASP A 38 -17.14 3.21 8.99
CA ASP A 38 -18.41 3.92 8.87
C ASP A 38 -19.28 3.31 7.76
N GLU A 39 -18.67 2.74 6.72
CA GLU A 39 -19.36 2.00 5.65
C GLU A 39 -19.52 0.49 5.90
N GLN A 40 -19.07 -0.03 7.05
CA GLN A 40 -19.08 -1.46 7.39
C GLN A 40 -18.31 -2.35 6.39
N ARG A 41 -17.22 -1.82 5.82
CA ARG A 41 -16.38 -2.47 4.79
C ARG A 41 -14.96 -2.81 5.25
N VAL A 42 -14.69 -2.84 6.56
CA VAL A 42 -13.35 -3.14 7.09
C VAL A 42 -12.79 -4.48 6.56
N THR A 43 -13.63 -5.52 6.51
CA THR A 43 -13.23 -6.82 5.94
C THR A 43 -12.83 -6.71 4.47
N ASN A 44 -13.55 -5.93 3.67
CA ASN A 44 -13.23 -5.70 2.27
C ASN A 44 -11.95 -4.89 2.08
N LEU A 45 -11.71 -3.91 2.95
CA LEU A 45 -10.43 -3.18 2.97
C LEU A 45 -9.26 -4.14 3.25
N ILE A 46 -9.39 -5.04 4.23
CA ILE A 46 -8.35 -6.04 4.53
C ILE A 46 -8.12 -6.95 3.33
N GLN A 47 -9.18 -7.45 2.69
CA GLN A 47 -9.06 -8.27 1.47
C GLN A 47 -8.36 -7.49 0.35
N ALA A 48 -8.74 -6.23 0.10
CA ALA A 48 -8.11 -5.40 -0.91
C ALA A 48 -6.61 -5.15 -0.65
N ILE A 49 -6.20 -5.01 0.61
CA ILE A 49 -4.77 -4.92 0.98
C ILE A 49 -4.04 -6.21 0.62
N LEU A 50 -4.63 -7.36 0.94
CA LEU A 50 -4.06 -8.66 0.59
C LEU A 50 -3.94 -8.83 -0.93
N ASP A 51 -4.97 -8.44 -1.69
CA ASP A 51 -4.95 -8.50 -3.16
C ASP A 51 -3.84 -7.63 -3.75
N VAL A 52 -3.60 -6.45 -3.18
CA VAL A 52 -2.49 -5.56 -3.57
C VAL A 52 -1.15 -6.25 -3.35
N TYR A 53 -0.90 -6.81 -2.15
CA TYR A 53 0.36 -7.49 -1.87
C TYR A 53 0.53 -8.79 -2.65
N GLN A 54 -0.55 -9.55 -2.87
CA GLN A 54 -0.53 -10.74 -3.71
C GLN A 54 -0.12 -10.41 -5.15
N THR A 55 -0.47 -9.23 -5.64
CA THR A 55 -0.08 -8.75 -6.97
C THR A 55 1.35 -8.23 -7.01
N ILE A 56 1.73 -7.40 -6.03
CA ILE A 56 3.02 -6.69 -6.05
C ILE A 56 4.19 -7.59 -5.66
N VAL A 57 4.03 -8.44 -4.64
CA VAL A 57 5.15 -9.25 -4.09
C VAL A 57 5.82 -10.13 -5.16
N PRO A 58 5.08 -10.88 -6.00
CA PRO A 58 5.70 -11.66 -7.07
C PRO A 58 6.45 -10.79 -8.10
N LEU A 59 5.95 -9.58 -8.39
CA LEU A 59 6.59 -8.67 -9.34
C LEU A 59 7.97 -8.23 -8.85
N LEU A 60 8.19 -8.11 -7.53
CA LEU A 60 9.49 -7.76 -6.96
C LEU A 60 10.58 -8.82 -7.23
N HIS A 61 10.19 -10.07 -7.51
CA HIS A 61 11.10 -11.15 -7.86
C HIS A 61 11.39 -11.25 -9.37
N THR A 62 10.74 -10.43 -10.19
CA THR A 62 11.06 -10.34 -11.63
C THR A 62 12.30 -9.50 -11.86
N GLU A 63 12.98 -9.70 -12.99
CA GLU A 63 14.10 -8.84 -13.40
C GLU A 63 13.72 -7.35 -13.35
N LEU A 64 12.52 -7.00 -13.82
CA LEU A 64 11.99 -5.64 -13.75
C LEU A 64 11.88 -5.13 -12.31
N GLY A 65 11.33 -5.94 -11.41
CA GLY A 65 11.20 -5.59 -10.00
C GLY A 65 12.56 -5.41 -9.31
N VAL A 66 13.50 -6.31 -9.57
CA VAL A 66 14.88 -6.22 -9.05
C VAL A 66 15.58 -4.97 -9.57
N THR A 67 15.44 -4.64 -10.86
CA THR A 67 15.98 -3.39 -11.43
C THR A 67 15.38 -2.16 -10.74
N ALA A 68 14.07 -2.13 -10.52
CA ALA A 68 13.41 -1.02 -9.82
C ALA A 68 13.92 -0.86 -8.38
N ILE A 69 14.05 -1.95 -7.62
CA ILE A 69 14.60 -1.93 -6.26
C ILE A 69 16.03 -1.39 -6.26
N ARG A 70 16.88 -1.84 -7.17
CA ARG A 70 18.26 -1.33 -7.31
C ARG A 70 18.30 0.16 -7.59
N GLY A 71 17.40 0.65 -8.44
CA GLY A 71 17.21 2.08 -8.69
C GLY A 71 16.85 2.85 -7.42
N CYS A 72 15.88 2.37 -6.64
CA CYS A 72 15.51 2.97 -5.37
C CYS A 72 16.68 3.03 -4.38
N ILE A 73 17.46 1.94 -4.24
CA ILE A 73 18.65 1.90 -3.38
C ILE A 73 19.67 2.95 -3.81
N ALA A 74 19.95 3.06 -5.11
CA ALA A 74 20.89 4.07 -5.62
C ALA A 74 20.41 5.49 -5.33
N THR A 75 19.12 5.78 -5.51
CA THR A 75 18.54 7.09 -5.16
C THR A 75 18.65 7.41 -3.67
N LEU A 76 18.44 6.42 -2.79
CA LEU A 76 18.58 6.62 -1.34
C LEU A 76 20.04 6.89 -0.96
N ALA A 77 20.99 6.11 -1.50
CA ALA A 77 22.41 6.31 -1.25
C ALA A 77 22.89 7.71 -1.66
N MET A 78 22.43 8.22 -2.81
CA MET A 78 22.77 9.58 -3.27
C MET A 78 22.26 10.67 -2.31
N ARG A 79 21.05 10.51 -1.73
CA ARG A 79 20.52 11.48 -0.76
C ARG A 79 21.33 11.51 0.53
N GLU A 80 21.79 10.36 1.00
CA GLU A 80 22.65 10.27 2.20
C GLU A 80 24.01 10.93 1.99
N GLU A 81 24.55 10.94 0.76
CA GLU A 81 25.79 11.65 0.42
C GLU A 81 25.59 13.18 0.36
N GLU A 82 24.43 13.67 -0.10
CA GLU A 82 24.10 15.10 -0.16
C GLU A 82 23.81 15.72 1.22
N GLU A 83 23.34 14.92 2.18
CA GLU A 83 23.04 15.37 3.55
C GLU A 83 24.26 15.38 4.50
N ARG A 84 25.45 14.98 4.02
CA ARG A 84 26.72 14.97 4.77
C ARG A 84 27.60 16.19 4.51
#